data_AF-A0A0P9CPG1-F1
#
_entry.id   AF-A0A0P9CPG1-F1
#
_cell.length_a   1.000
_cell.length_b   1.000
_cell.length_c   1.000
_cell.angle_alpha   90.00
_cell.angle_beta   90.00
_cell.angle_gamma   90.00
#
_symmetry.space_group_name_H-M   'P 1'
#
loop_
_entity.id
_entity.type
_entity.pdbx_description
1 polymer ?
#
loop_
_entity_poly.entity_id
_entity_poly.type
_entity_poly.pdbx_seq_one_letter_code
_entity_poly.pdbx_strand_id
1 'polypeptide(L)' 'LANLHANLLNVIAEADHITPPCQSERAMEKIGSADKELFRIRGGHIGMMAGSGAEKNTWPHIEGWLAKRSD' A
#
# COMPACT_ATOMS: atom_id res chain seq x y z
N LEU A 1 -5.47 15.47 5.10
CA LEU A 1 -4.27 14.83 5.67
C LEU A 1 -3.02 15.61 5.24
N ALA A 2 -3.15 16.93 5.07
CA ALA A 2 -2.13 17.76 4.41
C ALA A 2 -0.84 17.89 5.22
N ASN A 3 -0.91 17.69 6.54
CA ASN A 3 0.24 17.76 7.44
C ASN A 3 1.02 16.43 7.54
N LEU A 4 0.59 15.38 6.83
CA LEU A 4 1.30 14.10 6.80
C LEU A 4 2.38 14.16 5.71
N HIS A 5 3.63 14.38 6.11
CA HIS A 5 4.78 14.58 5.21
C HIS A 5 5.77 13.41 5.17
N ALA A 6 5.55 12.36 5.97
CA ALA A 6 6.39 11.16 5.95
C ALA A 6 6.26 10.41 4.61
N ASN A 7 7.32 9.71 4.21
CA ASN A 7 7.28 8.79 3.07
C ASN A 7 6.18 7.74 3.32
N LEU A 8 5.30 7.52 2.34
CA LEU A 8 4.12 6.69 2.53
C LEU A 8 3.92 5.68 1.40
N LEU A 9 3.80 4.41 1.77
CA LEU A 9 3.34 3.35 0.87
C LEU A 9 1.93 2.93 1.31
N ASN A 10 0.95 3.05 0.41
CA ASN A 10 -0.41 2.57 0.61
C ASN A 10 -0.61 1.28 -0.19
N VAL A 11 -0.72 0.14 0.51
CA VAL A 11 -0.94 -1.16 -0.12
C VAL A 11 -2.42 -1.52 -0.03
N ILE A 12 -3.06 -1.75 -1.18
CA ILE A 12 -4.51 -2.01 -1.24
C ILE A 12 -4.81 -3.32 -1.98
N ALA A 13 -5.72 -4.11 -1.40
CA ALA A 13 -6.24 -5.32 -2.01
C ALA A 13 -7.50 -5.04 -2.84
N GLU A 14 -7.51 -5.44 -4.11
CA GLU A 14 -8.61 -5.16 -5.05
C GLU A 14 -9.95 -5.78 -4.62
N ALA A 15 -9.94 -6.93 -3.96
CA ALA A 15 -11.12 -7.62 -3.44
C ALA A 15 -11.24 -7.47 -1.91
N ASP A 16 -10.73 -6.38 -1.34
CA ASP A 16 -10.95 -6.05 0.07
C ASP A 16 -12.41 -5.59 0.30
N HIS A 17 -13.08 -6.22 1.26
CA HIS A 17 -14.46 -5.87 1.67
C HIS A 17 -14.51 -5.26 3.07
N ILE A 18 -13.40 -5.27 3.81
CA ILE A 18 -13.26 -4.63 5.13
C ILE A 18 -12.87 -3.17 4.93
N THR A 19 -11.87 -2.92 4.09
CA THR A 19 -11.44 -1.58 3.66
C THR A 19 -11.44 -1.51 2.13
N PRO A 20 -12.61 -1.28 1.50
CA PRO A 20 -12.72 -1.28 0.05
C PRO A 20 -11.74 -0.30 -0.62
N PRO A 21 -11.19 -0.63 -1.80
CA PRO A 21 -10.22 0.22 -2.51
C PRO A 21 -10.62 1.69 -2.65
N CYS A 22 -11.90 1.97 -2.88
CA CYS A 22 -12.40 3.34 -3.03
C CYS A 22 -12.26 4.19 -1.76
N GLN A 23 -12.19 3.57 -0.58
CA GLN A 23 -12.03 4.27 0.69
C GLN A 23 -10.55 4.57 0.99
N SER A 24 -9.68 3.58 0.78
CA SER A 24 -8.24 3.70 1.08
C SER A 24 -7.49 4.51 0.01
N GLU A 25 -7.88 4.42 -1.26
CA GLU A 25 -7.26 5.19 -2.34
C GLU A 25 -7.47 6.69 -2.20
N ARG A 26 -8.68 7.13 -1.80
CA ARG A 26 -9.00 8.56 -1.70
C ARG A 26 -8.20 9.30 -0.63
N ALA A 27 -7.62 8.58 0.32
CA ALA A 27 -6.68 9.18 1.27
C ALA A 27 -5.45 9.78 0.54
N MET A 28 -5.01 9.17 -0.56
CA MET A 28 -3.82 9.60 -1.33
C MET A 28 -3.96 11.02 -1.87
N GLU A 29 -5.17 11.46 -2.22
CA GLU A 29 -5.45 12.83 -2.69
C GLU A 29 -5.28 13.87 -1.58
N LYS A 30 -5.46 13.48 -0.33
CA LYS A 30 -5.45 14.38 0.83
C LYS A 30 -4.13 14.38 1.61
N ILE A 31 -3.23 13.43 1.33
CA ILE A 31 -1.93 13.27 1.99
C ILE A 31 -0.92 14.27 1.41
N GLY A 32 -0.28 15.04 2.30
CA GLY A 32 0.70 16.09 1.93
C GLY A 32 2.13 15.61 1.72
N SER A 33 2.37 14.31 1.70
CA SER A 33 3.69 13.74 1.44
C SER A 33 4.07 13.91 -0.03
N ALA A 34 5.31 14.35 -0.25
CA ALA A 34 5.91 14.45 -1.58
C ALA A 34 6.31 13.07 -2.11
N ASP A 35 6.57 12.12 -1.22
CA ASP A 35 6.93 10.74 -1.53
C ASP A 35 5.83 9.80 -1.04
N LYS A 36 4.85 9.56 -1.92
CA LYS A 36 3.74 8.67 -1.66
C LYS A 36 3.48 7.76 -2.84
N GLU A 37 3.24 6.50 -2.55
CA GLU A 37 2.99 5.46 -3.55
C GLU A 37 1.73 4.68 -3.21
N LEU A 38 0.92 4.37 -4.22
CA LEU A 38 -0.21 3.46 -4.12
C LEU A 38 0.15 2.16 -4.83
N PHE A 39 0.14 1.05 -4.09
CA PHE A 39 0.40 -0.28 -4.64
C PHE A 39 -0.87 -1.13 -4.55
N ARG A 40 -1.39 -1.54 -5.71
CA ARG A 40 -2.57 -2.38 -5.84
C ARG A 40 -2.16 -3.83 -6.01
N ILE A 41 -2.83 -4.73 -5.29
CA ILE A 41 -2.63 -6.15 -5.44
C ILE A 41 -3.95 -6.89 -5.70
N ARG A 42 -3.85 -7.96 -6.48
CA ARG A 42 -4.97 -8.88 -6.71
C ARG A 42 -5.17 -9.75 -5.47
N GLY A 43 -6.39 -9.82 -4.96
CA GLY A 43 -6.74 -10.65 -3.81
C GLY A 43 -7.57 -9.90 -2.78
N GLY A 44 -7.92 -10.59 -1.69
CA GLY A 44 -8.67 -10.02 -0.57
C GLY A 44 -7.77 -9.54 0.57
N HIS A 45 -8.40 -8.91 1.57
CA HIS A 45 -7.74 -8.29 2.72
C HIS A 45 -6.64 -9.15 3.37
N ILE A 46 -6.97 -10.38 3.77
CA ILE A 46 -6.01 -11.29 4.42
C ILE A 46 -5.00 -11.85 3.41
N GLY A 47 -5.48 -12.18 2.20
CA GLY A 47 -4.65 -12.75 1.14
C GLY A 47 -3.50 -11.84 0.71
N MET A 48 -3.67 -10.53 0.89
CA MET A 48 -2.62 -9.53 0.69
C MET A 48 -1.32 -9.82 1.41
N MET A 49 -1.44 -10.20 2.69
CA MET A 49 -0.31 -10.36 3.60
C MET A 49 0.03 -11.83 3.83
N ALA A 50 -0.97 -12.71 3.82
CA ALA A 50 -0.84 -14.11 4.21
C ALA A 50 -1.22 -15.11 3.11
N GLY A 51 -1.59 -14.65 1.91
CA GLY A 51 -1.87 -15.52 0.77
C GLY A 51 -0.59 -16.00 0.06
N SER A 52 -0.72 -17.01 -0.79
CA SER A 52 0.40 -17.53 -1.61
C SER A 52 1.01 -16.49 -2.57
N GLY A 53 0.24 -15.46 -2.92
CA GLY A 53 0.71 -14.33 -3.71
C GLY A 53 1.50 -13.28 -2.91
N ALA A 54 1.45 -13.32 -1.57
CA ALA A 54 2.08 -12.32 -0.72
C ALA A 54 3.60 -12.40 -0.82
N GLU A 55 4.19 -13.55 -0.50
CA GLU A 55 5.64 -13.77 -0.57
C GLU A 55 6.20 -13.50 -1.98
N LYS A 56 5.41 -13.79 -3.02
CA LYS A 56 5.85 -13.66 -4.41
C LYS A 56 5.73 -12.25 -4.98
N ASN A 57 4.84 -11.42 -4.45
CA ASN A 57 4.52 -10.11 -5.04
C ASN A 57 4.46 -8.99 -3.99
N THR A 58 3.66 -9.16 -2.93
CA THR A 58 3.43 -8.09 -1.95
C THR A 58 4.69 -7.75 -1.16
N TRP A 59 5.34 -8.76 -0.58
CA TRP A 59 6.49 -8.56 0.30
C TRP A 59 7.73 -8.03 -0.47
N PRO A 60 8.09 -8.58 -1.65
CA PRO A 60 9.20 -8.02 -2.44
C PRO A 60 9.00 -6.56 -2.86
N HIS A 61 7.75 -6.15 -3.12
CA HIS A 61 7.46 -4.75 -3.44
C HIS A 61 7.66 -3.84 -2.23
N ILE A 62 7.16 -4.25 -1.05
CA ILE A 62 7.37 -3.53 0.21
C ILE A 62 8.86 -3.43 0.54
N GLU A 63 9.59 -4.54 0.43
CA GLU A 63 11.04 -4.59 0.65
C GLU A 63 11.77 -3.63 -0.29
N GLY A 64 11.49 -3.69 -1.60
CA GLY A 64 12.11 -2.80 -2.57
C GLY A 64 11.77 -1.32 -2.36
N TRP A 65 10.58 -1.02 -1.82
CA TRP A 65 10.21 0.34 -1.44
C TRP A 65 10.99 0.83 -0.22
N LEU A 66 11.13 -0.02 0.81
CA LEU A 66 11.88 0.28 2.02
C LEU A 66 13.39 0.42 1.74
N ALA A 67 13.97 -0.49 0.97
CA ALA A 67 15.41 -0.54 0.70
C ALA A 67 15.93 0.76 0.05
N LYS A 68 15.13 1.38 -0.83
CA LYS A 68 15.45 2.68 -1.46
C LYS A 68 15.51 3.87 -0.48
N ARG A 69 15.13 3.67 0.78
CA ARG A 69 14.90 4.72 1.79
C ARG A 69 15.54 4.39 3.14
N SER A 70 16.38 3.36 3.22
CA SER A 70 16.89 2.81 4.48
C SER A 70 18.41 2.76 4.56
N ASP A 71 19.09 3.81 4.11
CA ASP A 71 20.56 3.93 4.21
C ASP A 71 21.09 3.77 5.65
#